data_AF-A0A369QVC9-F1
#
_entry.id   AF-A0A369QVC9-F1
#
_cell.length_a   1.000
_cell.length_b   1.000
_cell.length_c   1.000
_cell.angle_alpha   90.00
_cell.angle_beta   90.00
_cell.angle_gamma   90.00
#
_symmetry.space_group_name_H-M   'P 1'
#
loop_
_entity.id
_entity.type
_entity.pdbx_description
1 polymer ?
#
loop_
_entity_poly.entity_id
_entity_poly.type
_entity_poly.pdbx_seq_one_letter_code
_entity_poly.pdbx_strand_id
1 'polypeptide(L)'
;MSDDRRIVRTVADANGAQWVHLTREEAEAHPKGRPGLVLWALAAWFAASGGLEVALALAAGAPVWTGALGLVSLVAAVGLILRVPWAYVLAVLLPARFVIGFVQTIGGGAQELTGAPQAEQVFVLVQAAIAVLAIFYLVEGERPNLIYRHRFRSYTAERQVEEERRRREEEEEKRDG
;
A
#
# COMPACT_ATOMS: atom_id res chain seq x y z
N MET A 1 -26.17 -28.78 0.88
CA MET A 1 -25.32 -28.21 -0.17
C MET A 1 -23.98 -27.93 0.47
N SER A 2 -22.99 -28.78 0.19
CA SER A 2 -21.67 -28.72 0.82
C SER A 2 -20.94 -27.50 0.30
N ASP A 3 -20.77 -26.50 1.16
CA ASP A 3 -20.10 -25.26 0.84
C ASP A 3 -18.58 -25.52 0.87
N ASP A 4 -18.03 -25.95 -0.27
CA ASP A 4 -16.59 -26.15 -0.50
C ASP A 4 -15.88 -24.78 -0.56
N ARG A 5 -16.01 -23.99 0.51
CA ARG A 5 -15.32 -22.71 0.73
C ARG A 5 -13.84 -23.02 0.99
N ARG A 6 -13.05 -23.15 -0.08
CA ARG A 6 -11.58 -23.22 0.04
C ARG A 6 -11.02 -21.88 0.49
N ILE A 7 -11.06 -21.65 1.79
CA ILE A 7 -10.16 -20.71 2.45
C ILE A 7 -8.75 -21.31 2.30
N VAL A 8 -8.01 -20.86 1.28
CA VAL A 8 -6.61 -21.28 1.09
C VAL A 8 -5.78 -20.61 2.18
N ARG A 9 -5.50 -21.37 3.24
CA ARG A 9 -4.60 -20.99 4.32
C ARG A 9 -3.17 -21.24 3.87
N THR A 10 -2.35 -20.21 3.98
CA THR A 10 -0.90 -20.33 3.78
C THR A 10 -0.22 -20.77 5.08
N VAL A 11 0.95 -21.40 4.97
CA VAL A 11 1.76 -21.77 6.15
C VAL A 11 2.05 -20.51 6.96
N ALA A 12 1.88 -20.57 8.28
CA ALA A 12 2.14 -19.46 9.17
C ALA A 12 3.62 -19.03 9.09
N ASP A 13 3.86 -17.72 9.08
CA ASP A 13 5.21 -17.16 9.13
C ASP A 13 5.84 -17.33 10.53
N ALA A 14 7.11 -16.94 10.67
CA ALA A 14 7.84 -17.03 11.94
C ALA A 14 7.19 -16.23 13.09
N ASN A 15 6.25 -15.33 12.79
CA ASN A 15 5.50 -14.53 13.75
C ASN A 15 4.09 -15.08 14.01
N GLY A 16 3.77 -16.29 13.52
CA GLY A 16 2.46 -16.91 13.66
C GLY A 16 1.36 -16.26 12.80
N ALA A 17 1.71 -15.34 11.90
CA ALA A 17 0.75 -14.72 11.00
C ALA A 17 0.58 -15.59 9.74
N GLN A 18 -0.68 -15.88 9.40
CA GLN A 18 -1.02 -16.58 8.16
C GLN A 18 -1.86 -15.67 7.26
N TRP A 19 -1.52 -15.65 5.96
CA TRP A 19 -2.33 -14.96 4.97
C TRP A 19 -3.53 -15.81 4.59
N VAL A 20 -4.70 -15.23 4.75
CA VAL A 20 -5.99 -15.83 4.42
C VAL A 20 -6.57 -15.06 3.23
N HIS A 21 -6.86 -15.79 2.15
CA HIS A 21 -7.48 -15.22 0.95
C HIS A 21 -9.00 -15.30 1.08
N LEU A 22 -9.66 -14.18 0.79
CA LEU A 22 -11.11 -14.04 0.76
C LEU A 22 -11.60 -13.96 -0.67
N THR A 23 -12.86 -14.32 -0.88
CA THR A 23 -13.54 -13.98 -2.12
C THR A 23 -13.76 -12.46 -2.20
N ARG A 24 -13.95 -11.94 -3.43
CA ARG A 24 -14.16 -10.50 -3.65
C ARG A 24 -15.38 -9.96 -2.90
N GLU A 25 -16.47 -10.74 -2.87
CA GLU A 25 -17.73 -10.39 -2.21
C GLU A 25 -17.55 -10.24 -0.69
N GLU A 26 -16.81 -11.17 -0.06
CA GLU A 26 -16.50 -11.13 1.36
C GLU A 26 -15.57 -9.95 1.72
N ALA A 27 -14.60 -9.65 0.85
CA ALA A 27 -13.68 -8.52 1.04
C ALA A 27 -14.41 -7.16 0.99
N GLU A 28 -15.38 -7.01 0.09
CA GLU A 28 -16.19 -5.79 -0.06
C GLU A 28 -17.23 -5.62 1.06
N ALA A 29 -17.79 -6.71 1.57
CA ALA A 29 -18.73 -6.71 2.70
C ALA A 29 -18.05 -6.42 4.04
N HIS A 30 -16.74 -6.64 4.14
CA HIS A 30 -15.99 -6.42 5.38
C HIS A 30 -15.89 -4.90 5.72
N PRO A 31 -16.02 -4.49 7.00
CA PRO A 31 -15.96 -3.07 7.39
C PRO A 31 -14.64 -2.38 6.99
N LYS A 32 -13.54 -3.14 6.91
CA LYS A 32 -12.23 -2.67 6.43
C LYS A 32 -12.11 -2.63 4.90
N GLY A 33 -13.11 -3.11 4.15
CA GLY A 33 -13.19 -3.07 2.68
C GLY A 33 -13.59 -1.71 2.09
N ARG A 34 -13.80 -0.70 2.95
CA ARG A 34 -14.06 0.69 2.56
C ARG A 34 -12.78 1.54 2.70
N PRO A 35 -12.58 2.55 1.83
CA PRO A 35 -11.43 3.44 1.92
C PRO A 35 -11.44 4.17 3.27
N GLY A 36 -10.41 3.91 4.08
CA GLY A 36 -10.19 4.61 5.35
C GLY A 36 -9.59 6.00 5.13
N LEU A 37 -9.45 6.76 6.22
CA LEU A 37 -8.88 8.11 6.20
C LEU A 37 -7.51 8.18 5.48
N VAL A 38 -6.64 7.18 5.71
CA VAL A 38 -5.31 7.13 5.08
C VAL A 38 -5.41 6.95 3.56
N LEU A 39 -6.33 6.11 3.07
CA LEU A 39 -6.54 5.95 1.62
C LEU A 39 -7.08 7.24 0.99
N TRP A 40 -7.95 7.97 1.69
CA TRP A 40 -8.40 9.29 1.27
C TRP A 40 -7.26 10.30 1.23
N ALA A 41 -6.41 10.32 2.24
CA ALA A 41 -5.23 11.19 2.28
C ALA A 41 -4.28 10.89 1.11
N LEU A 42 -4.03 9.62 0.81
CA LEU A 42 -3.22 9.21 -0.34
C LEU A 42 -3.86 9.63 -1.67
N ALA A 43 -5.16 9.41 -1.85
CA ALA A 43 -5.86 9.85 -3.05
C ALA A 43 -5.80 11.39 -3.21
N ALA A 44 -5.99 12.15 -2.13
CA ALA A 44 -5.85 13.60 -2.14
C ALA A 44 -4.43 14.04 -2.49
N TRP A 45 -3.42 13.34 -1.97
CA TRP A 45 -2.01 13.62 -2.28
C TRP A 45 -1.66 13.35 -3.75
N PHE A 46 -2.15 12.23 -4.32
CA PHE A 46 -2.03 11.96 -5.76
C PHE A 46 -2.75 13.01 -6.60
N ALA A 47 -3.94 13.43 -6.17
CA ALA A 47 -4.71 14.46 -6.86
C ALA A 47 -3.99 15.82 -6.85
N ALA A 48 -3.45 16.23 -5.70
CA ALA A 48 -2.70 17.47 -5.55
C ALA A 48 -1.40 17.45 -6.37
N SER A 49 -0.62 16.37 -6.27
CA SER A 49 0.65 16.25 -6.99
C SER A 49 0.44 16.15 -8.51
N GLY A 50 -0.55 15.37 -8.95
CA GLY A 50 -0.91 15.25 -10.36
C GLY A 50 -1.48 16.55 -10.94
N GLY A 51 -2.33 17.24 -10.18
CA GLY A 51 -2.89 18.53 -10.58
C GLY A 51 -1.81 19.61 -10.71
N LEU A 52 -0.85 19.64 -9.79
CA LEU A 52 0.31 20.54 -9.87
C LEU A 52 1.15 20.27 -11.12
N GLU A 53 1.45 19.01 -11.43
CA GLU A 53 2.24 18.65 -12.62
C GLU A 53 1.55 18.99 -13.94
N VAL A 54 0.23 18.77 -14.01
CA VAL A 54 -0.57 19.19 -15.16
C VAL A 54 -0.55 20.72 -15.27
N ALA A 55 -0.75 21.44 -14.16
CA ALA A 55 -0.70 22.90 -14.15
C ALA A 55 0.67 23.42 -14.60
N LEU A 56 1.77 22.82 -14.15
CA LEU A 56 3.12 23.19 -14.56
C LEU A 56 3.38 22.90 -16.05
N ALA A 57 2.91 21.77 -16.57
CA ALA A 57 3.00 21.44 -17.98
C ALA A 57 2.20 22.41 -18.87
N LEU A 58 1.05 22.89 -18.39
CA LEU A 58 0.22 23.85 -19.10
C LEU A 58 0.74 25.30 -18.98
N ALA A 59 1.25 25.68 -17.82
CA ALA A 59 1.62 27.06 -17.51
C ALA A 59 3.07 27.40 -17.90
N ALA A 60 3.99 26.43 -17.94
CA ALA A 60 5.41 26.74 -17.79
C ALA A 60 6.38 25.79 -18.49
N GLY A 61 6.23 25.53 -19.80
CA GLY A 61 7.30 24.96 -20.65
C GLY A 61 7.89 23.61 -20.19
N ALA A 62 7.29 22.95 -19.19
CA ALA A 62 7.76 21.70 -18.67
C ALA A 62 7.59 20.61 -19.74
N PRO A 63 8.43 19.58 -19.74
CA PRO A 63 8.32 18.50 -20.71
C PRO A 63 6.90 17.92 -20.72
N VAL A 64 6.34 17.67 -21.90
CA VAL A 64 4.98 17.09 -22.09
C VAL A 64 4.77 15.84 -21.23
N TRP A 65 5.82 15.04 -21.07
CA TRP A 65 5.86 13.88 -20.20
C TRP A 65 5.48 14.17 -18.74
N THR A 66 5.83 15.34 -18.20
CA THR A 66 5.47 15.77 -16.83
C THR A 66 3.96 15.88 -16.69
N GLY A 67 3.28 16.50 -17.67
CA GLY A 67 1.82 16.59 -17.69
C GLY A 67 1.16 15.22 -17.85
N ALA A 68 1.74 14.34 -18.67
CA ALA A 68 1.27 12.96 -18.82
C ALA A 68 1.36 12.18 -17.50
N LEU A 69 2.49 12.27 -16.78
CA LEU A 69 2.63 11.68 -15.43
C LEU A 69 1.64 12.27 -14.42
N GLY A 70 1.39 13.58 -14.50
CA GLY A 70 0.40 14.25 -13.69
C GLY A 70 -1.00 13.68 -13.93
N LEU A 71 -1.41 13.51 -15.19
CA LEU A 71 -2.67 12.87 -15.55
C LEU A 71 -2.76 11.42 -15.04
N VAL A 72 -1.69 10.63 -15.18
CA VAL A 72 -1.68 9.25 -14.67
C VAL A 72 -1.80 9.23 -13.13
N SER A 73 -1.24 10.23 -12.44
CA SER A 73 -1.39 10.40 -10.98
C SER A 73 -2.84 10.75 -10.60
N LEU A 74 -3.53 11.59 -11.38
CA LEU A 74 -4.96 11.86 -11.19
C LEU A 74 -5.82 10.61 -11.40
N VAL A 75 -5.50 9.83 -12.44
CA VAL A 75 -6.15 8.55 -12.73
C VAL A 75 -5.93 7.55 -11.59
N ALA A 76 -4.73 7.51 -10.99
CA ALA A 76 -4.46 6.71 -9.80
C ALA A 76 -5.27 7.17 -8.59
N ALA A 77 -5.41 8.49 -8.35
CA ALA A 77 -6.23 9.03 -7.26
C ALA A 77 -7.70 8.58 -7.38
N VAL A 78 -8.29 8.75 -8.56
CA VAL A 78 -9.67 8.32 -8.84
C VAL A 78 -9.80 6.80 -8.70
N GLY A 79 -8.85 6.05 -9.28
CA GLY A 79 -8.85 4.60 -9.21
C GLY A 79 -8.73 4.07 -7.78
N LEU A 80 -7.98 4.73 -6.89
CA LEU A 80 -7.88 4.38 -5.47
C LEU A 80 -9.25 4.54 -4.78
N ILE A 81 -9.93 5.67 -5.01
CA ILE A 81 -11.26 5.94 -4.43
C ILE A 81 -12.30 4.95 -4.96
N LEU A 82 -12.25 4.66 -6.26
CA LEU A 82 -13.12 3.68 -6.92
C LEU A 82 -12.73 2.22 -6.65
N ARG A 83 -11.65 1.98 -5.90
CA ARG A 83 -11.15 0.65 -5.52
C ARG A 83 -10.84 -0.26 -6.71
N VAL A 84 -10.29 0.34 -7.78
CA VAL A 84 -9.97 -0.41 -9.00
C VAL A 84 -8.61 -1.13 -8.85
N PRO A 85 -8.49 -2.43 -9.19
CA PRO A 85 -7.25 -3.19 -8.96
C PRO A 85 -6.01 -2.61 -9.64
N TRP A 86 -6.12 -2.06 -10.85
CA TRP A 86 -4.97 -1.45 -11.54
C TRP A 86 -4.48 -0.17 -10.85
N ALA A 87 -5.35 0.51 -10.09
CA ALA A 87 -4.98 1.74 -9.39
C ALA A 87 -3.98 1.48 -8.27
N TYR A 88 -4.05 0.30 -7.65
CA TYR A 88 -3.06 -0.15 -6.68
C TYR A 88 -1.65 -0.21 -7.29
N VAL A 89 -1.54 -0.78 -8.50
CA VAL A 89 -0.26 -0.90 -9.20
C VAL A 89 0.33 0.48 -9.49
N LEU A 90 -0.49 1.40 -10.02
CA LEU A 90 -0.06 2.78 -10.25
C LEU A 90 0.31 3.48 -8.95
N ALA A 91 -0.49 3.29 -7.89
CA ALA A 91 -0.27 3.93 -6.60
C ALA A 91 1.00 3.44 -5.88
N VAL A 92 1.50 2.23 -6.20
CA VAL A 92 2.79 1.73 -5.71
C VAL A 92 3.94 2.20 -6.58
N LEU A 93 3.77 2.23 -7.91
CA LEU A 93 4.85 2.56 -8.84
C LEU A 93 5.10 4.06 -8.99
N LEU A 94 4.05 4.87 -9.10
CA LEU A 94 4.18 6.30 -9.35
C LEU A 94 4.95 7.04 -8.25
N PRO A 95 4.75 6.78 -6.94
CA PRO A 95 5.48 7.50 -5.90
C PRO A 95 7.00 7.28 -5.96
N ALA A 96 7.46 6.17 -6.54
CA ALA A 96 8.89 5.87 -6.65
C ALA A 96 9.65 6.97 -7.41
N ARG A 97 9.00 7.69 -8.33
CA ARG A 97 9.62 8.82 -9.04
C ARG A 97 10.00 9.99 -8.12
N PHE A 98 9.26 10.23 -7.04
CA PHE A 98 9.61 11.26 -6.06
C PHE A 98 10.86 10.86 -5.26
N VAL A 99 11.00 9.57 -4.95
CA VAL A 99 12.19 9.03 -4.31
C VAL A 99 13.40 9.12 -5.24
N ILE A 100 13.24 8.74 -6.52
CA ILE A 100 14.30 8.87 -7.53
C ILE A 100 14.71 10.33 -7.70
N GLY A 101 13.73 11.24 -7.82
CA GLY A 101 13.98 12.68 -7.93
C GLY A 101 14.74 13.22 -6.73
N PHE A 102 14.38 12.80 -5.51
CA PHE A 102 15.11 13.18 -4.30
C PHE A 102 16.55 12.66 -4.27
N VAL A 103 16.78 11.39 -4.63
CA VAL A 103 18.14 10.82 -4.71
C VAL A 103 18.98 11.56 -5.76
N GLN A 104 18.39 11.93 -6.89
CA GLN A 104 19.08 12.73 -7.92
C GLN A 104 19.45 14.13 -7.41
N THR A 105 18.57 14.76 -6.62
CA THR A 105 18.83 16.06 -6.00
C THR A 105 19.95 16.02 -4.95
N ILE A 106 20.11 14.91 -4.23
CA ILE A 106 21.20 14.73 -3.24
C ILE A 106 22.51 14.23 -3.86
N GLY A 107 22.44 13.30 -4.81
CA GLY A 107 23.60 12.56 -5.32
C GLY A 107 24.37 13.27 -6.44
N GLY A 108 23.75 14.24 -7.11
CA GLY A 108 24.47 15.16 -7.99
C GLY A 108 24.68 16.48 -7.27
N GLY A 109 25.83 17.12 -7.42
CA GLY A 109 26.13 18.47 -6.93
C GLY A 109 25.23 19.61 -7.48
N ALA A 110 23.96 19.31 -7.79
CA ALA A 110 22.91 20.26 -8.11
C ALA A 110 22.75 21.33 -7.01
N GLN A 111 23.16 21.03 -5.78
CA GLN A 111 23.17 22.00 -4.68
C GLN A 111 24.02 23.25 -4.96
N GLU A 112 25.07 23.15 -5.80
CA GLU A 112 25.87 24.29 -6.27
C GLU A 112 25.49 24.74 -7.70
N LEU A 113 24.90 23.86 -8.52
CA LEU A 113 24.62 24.16 -9.93
C LEU A 113 23.22 24.73 -10.21
N THR A 114 22.19 24.43 -9.40
CA THR A 114 20.80 24.81 -9.72
C THR A 114 20.35 26.12 -9.08
N GLY A 115 21.05 26.60 -8.04
CA GLY A 115 20.62 27.80 -7.29
C GLY A 115 19.19 27.69 -6.73
N ALA A 116 18.65 26.47 -6.64
CA ALA A 116 17.24 26.24 -6.34
C ALA A 116 16.91 26.75 -4.91
N PRO A 117 15.85 27.55 -4.75
CA PRO A 117 15.45 28.07 -3.44
C PRO A 117 15.27 26.93 -2.43
N GLN A 118 15.61 27.18 -1.15
CA GLN A 118 15.46 26.20 -0.06
C GLN A 118 14.06 25.55 -0.02
N ALA A 119 13.02 26.30 -0.42
CA ALA A 119 11.66 25.82 -0.49
C ALA A 119 11.48 24.62 -1.44
N GLU A 120 12.17 24.58 -2.58
CA GLU A 120 12.08 23.48 -3.55
C GLU A 120 12.74 22.21 -2.99
N GLN A 121 13.85 22.37 -2.26
CA GLN A 121 14.55 21.24 -1.63
C GLN A 121 13.69 20.58 -0.54
N VAL A 122 13.06 21.42 0.30
CA VAL A 122 12.11 20.93 1.33
C VAL A 122 10.92 20.26 0.67
N PHE A 123 10.39 20.82 -0.42
CA PHE A 123 9.28 20.23 -1.14
C PHE A 123 9.62 18.82 -1.68
N VAL A 124 10.76 18.66 -2.35
CA VAL A 124 11.20 17.36 -2.90
C VAL A 124 11.40 16.33 -1.77
N LEU A 125 12.02 16.73 -0.66
CA LEU A 125 12.19 15.88 0.53
C LEU A 125 10.84 15.40 1.08
N VAL A 126 9.89 16.33 1.27
CA VAL A 126 8.56 16.01 1.79
C VAL A 126 7.83 15.06 0.85
N GLN A 127 7.89 15.29 -0.47
CA GLN A 127 7.26 14.40 -1.45
C GLN A 127 7.88 13.00 -1.43
N ALA A 128 9.20 12.89 -1.30
CA ALA A 128 9.87 11.60 -1.17
C ALA A 128 9.50 10.87 0.14
N ALA A 129 9.41 11.59 1.26
CA ALA A 129 8.99 11.01 2.53
C ALA A 129 7.55 10.49 2.47
N ILE A 130 6.61 11.28 1.92
CA ILE A 130 5.23 10.84 1.71
C ILE A 130 5.19 9.64 0.76
N ALA A 131 5.98 9.63 -0.31
CA ALA A 131 6.05 8.52 -1.25
C ALA A 131 6.47 7.20 -0.59
N VAL A 132 7.50 7.22 0.25
CA VAL A 132 7.96 6.03 0.98
C VAL A 132 6.86 5.51 1.92
N LEU A 133 6.24 6.41 2.69
CA LEU A 133 5.14 6.05 3.59
C LEU A 133 3.93 5.52 2.84
N ALA A 134 3.60 6.10 1.69
CA ALA A 134 2.52 5.66 0.83
C ALA A 134 2.76 4.24 0.31
N ILE A 135 3.96 3.97 -0.23
CA ILE A 135 4.33 2.64 -0.72
C ILE A 135 4.26 1.62 0.42
N PHE A 136 4.85 1.93 1.57
CA PHE A 136 4.85 1.05 2.73
C PHE A 136 3.43 0.73 3.19
N TYR A 137 2.58 1.76 3.34
CA TYR A 137 1.19 1.58 3.72
C TYR A 137 0.39 0.77 2.69
N LEU A 138 0.60 0.99 1.40
CA LEU A 138 -0.11 0.24 0.35
C LEU A 138 0.31 -1.23 0.33
N VAL A 139 1.60 -1.53 0.52
CA VAL A 139 2.12 -2.91 0.45
C VAL A 139 1.81 -3.70 1.71
N GLU A 140 2.00 -3.12 2.90
CA GLU A 140 1.89 -3.81 4.19
C GLU A 140 0.57 -3.55 4.91
N GLY A 141 -0.13 -2.46 4.59
CA GLY A 141 -1.37 -2.09 5.27
C GLY A 141 -2.45 -3.15 5.14
N GLU A 142 -3.16 -3.39 6.25
CA GLU A 142 -4.27 -4.35 6.27
C GLU A 142 -5.39 -3.96 5.30
N ARG A 143 -5.74 -2.67 5.23
CA ARG A 143 -6.85 -2.18 4.41
C ARG A 143 -6.54 -2.28 2.91
N PRO A 144 -5.39 -1.79 2.40
CA PRO A 144 -5.05 -1.97 0.99
C PRO A 144 -4.94 -3.45 0.59
N ASN A 145 -4.35 -4.30 1.44
CA ASN A 145 -4.26 -5.73 1.16
C ASN A 145 -5.65 -6.40 1.10
N LEU A 146 -6.58 -5.99 1.95
CA LEU A 146 -7.95 -6.51 1.90
C LEU A 146 -8.70 -6.02 0.65
N ILE A 147 -8.60 -4.73 0.32
CA ILE A 147 -9.34 -4.11 -0.78
C ILE A 147 -8.85 -4.59 -2.15
N TYR A 148 -7.53 -4.56 -2.38
CA TYR A 148 -6.96 -4.77 -3.73
C TYR A 148 -6.37 -6.16 -3.94
N ARG A 149 -6.01 -6.87 -2.86
CA ARG A 149 -5.39 -8.20 -2.93
C ARG A 149 -6.25 -9.30 -2.29
N HIS A 150 -7.42 -8.94 -1.76
CA HIS A 150 -8.39 -9.85 -1.15
C HIS A 150 -7.75 -10.77 -0.10
N ARG A 151 -6.77 -10.27 0.66
CA ARG A 151 -6.03 -11.04 1.66
C ARG A 151 -5.96 -10.31 3.00
N PHE A 152 -6.06 -11.04 4.10
CA PHE A 152 -5.86 -10.51 5.45
C PHE A 152 -4.93 -11.41 6.27
N ARG A 153 -4.24 -10.83 7.28
CA ARG A 153 -3.45 -11.61 8.24
C ARG A 153 -4.37 -12.09 9.35
N SER A 154 -4.38 -13.39 9.61
CA SER A 154 -4.96 -13.96 10.83
C SER A 154 -3.84 -14.46 11.74
N TYR A 155 -3.94 -14.17 13.03
CA TYR A 155 -2.97 -14.60 14.06
C TYR A 155 -3.41 -15.89 14.77
N THR A 156 -4.28 -16.69 14.13
CA THR A 156 -4.90 -17.87 14.74
C THR A 156 -3.92 -19.04 14.92
N ALA A 157 -2.71 -18.97 14.35
CA ALA A 157 -1.74 -20.04 14.45
C ALA A 157 -1.27 -20.28 15.90
N GLU A 158 -1.09 -19.22 16.70
CA GLU A 158 -0.73 -19.37 18.12
C GLU A 158 -1.80 -20.13 18.92
N ARG A 159 -3.09 -19.79 18.73
CA ARG A 159 -4.18 -20.50 19.42
C ARG A 159 -4.29 -21.97 19.04
N GLN A 160 -4.05 -22.29 17.76
CA GLN A 160 -4.11 -23.67 17.29
C GLN A 160 -2.93 -24.51 17.83
N VAL A 161 -1.74 -23.93 17.88
CA VAL A 161 -0.55 -24.58 18.46
C VAL A 161 -0.73 -24.80 19.97
N GLU A 162 -1.32 -23.84 20.68
CA GLU A 162 -1.58 -23.96 22.12
C GLU A 162 -2.69 -24.97 22.44
N GLU A 163 -3.75 -25.04 21.62
CA GLU A 163 -4.77 -26.08 21.71
C GLU A 163 -4.24 -27.48 21.40
N GLU A 164 -3.36 -27.62 20.40
CA GLU A 164 -2.69 -28.90 20.10
C GLU A 164 -1.74 -29.33 21.20
N ARG A 165 -1.02 -28.38 21.82
CA ARG A 165 -0.14 -28.66 22.96
C ARG A 165 -0.94 -29.15 24.16
N ARG A 166 -2.05 -28.49 24.50
CA ARG A 166 -2.96 -28.93 25.57
C ARG A 166 -3.53 -30.32 25.30
N ARG A 167 -3.94 -30.62 24.06
CA ARG A 167 -4.40 -31.97 23.70
C ARG A 167 -3.34 -33.04 23.90
N ARG A 168 -2.08 -32.76 23.55
CA ARG A 168 -0.97 -33.71 23.78
C ARG A 168 -0.70 -33.92 25.26
N GLU A 169 -0.73 -32.86 26.06
CA GLU A 169 -0.57 -32.95 27.52
C GLU A 169 -1.71 -33.77 28.15
N GLU A 170 -2.96 -33.56 27.71
CA GLU A 170 -4.12 -34.36 28.16
C GLU A 170 -4.07 -35.83 27.72
N GLU A 171 -3.51 -36.12 26.53
CA GLU A 171 -3.31 -37.48 26.02
C GLU A 171 -2.18 -38.21 26.75
N GLU A 172 -1.10 -37.50 27.12
CA GLU A 172 0.00 -38.03 27.94
C GLU A 172 -0.46 -38.32 29.37
N GLU A 173 -1.23 -37.40 29.99
CA GLU A 173 -1.76 -37.58 31.35
C GLU A 173 -2.74 -38.76 31.44
N LYS A 174 -3.54 -39.01 30.39
CA LYS A 174 -4.41 -40.20 30.29
C LYS A 174 -3.67 -41.51 30.02
N ARG A 175 -2.42 -41.44 29.58
CA ARG A 175 -1.61 -42.61 29.26
C ARG A 175 -0.79 -43.09 30.46
N ASP A 176 -0.48 -42.17 31.37
CA ASP A 176 0.34 -42.41 32.56
C ASP A 176 -0.50 -42.65 33.85
N GLY A 177 -1.82 -42.46 33.81
CA GLY A 177 -2.77 -42.76 34.90
C GLY A 177 -3.58 -44.04 34.68
#